data_AF-A0A9D1LXH3-F1
#
_entry.id   AF-A0A9D1LXH3-F1
#
_cell.length_a   1.000
_cell.length_b   1.000
_cell.length_c   1.000
_cell.angle_alpha   90.00
_cell.angle_beta   90.00
_cell.angle_gamma   90.00
#
_symmetry.space_group_name_H-M   'P 1'
#
loop_
_entity.id
_entity.type
_entity.pdbx_description
1 polymer ?
#
loop_
_entity_poly.entity_id
_entity_poly.type
_entity_poly.pdbx_seq_one_letter_code
_entity_poly.pdbx_strand_id
1 'polypeptide(L)'
;MLFDLINGRLTFESAIATILAVLLIIFLVLPFHEWAHAFVGYKLGDVSVKYRKRLTLNPIEHIDPLGALCLLLFGFGWAKPVPIDSRYFKKPKRDMALVALAGP
;
A
#
# COMPACT_ATOMS: atom_id res chain seq x y z
N MET A 1 8.77 -3.30 -16.94
CA MET A 1 8.03 -2.86 -18.15
C MET A 1 8.74 -1.77 -18.92
N LEU A 2 9.06 -0.60 -18.34
CA LEU A 2 9.71 0.50 -19.08
C LEU A 2 11.09 0.12 -19.62
N PHE A 3 11.92 -0.52 -18.80
CA PHE A 3 13.23 -1.00 -19.26
C PHE A 3 13.10 -2.06 -20.35
N ASP A 4 12.13 -2.96 -20.24
CA ASP A 4 11.88 -3.99 -21.26
C ASP A 4 11.41 -3.36 -22.57
N LEU A 5 10.58 -2.31 -22.48
CA LEU A 5 10.12 -1.53 -23.62
C LEU A 5 11.28 -0.80 -24.31
N ILE A 6 12.12 -0.07 -23.55
CA ILE A 6 13.26 0.70 -24.09
C ILE A 6 14.30 -0.23 -24.73
N ASN A 7 14.53 -1.41 -24.16
CA ASN A 7 15.51 -2.37 -24.66
C ASN A 7 14.95 -3.30 -25.77
N GLY A 8 13.70 -3.10 -26.22
CA GLY A 8 13.08 -3.94 -27.23
C GLY A 8 12.84 -5.40 -26.80
N ARG A 9 12.77 -5.64 -25.48
CA ARG A 9 12.56 -6.97 -24.87
C ARG A 9 11.11 -7.23 -24.43
N LEU A 10 10.23 -6.23 -24.56
CA LEU A 10 8.83 -6.34 -24.15
C LEU A 10 8.08 -7.29 -25.09
N THR A 11 7.74 -8.47 -24.59
CA THR A 11 6.83 -9.41 -25.27
C THR A 11 5.40 -9.20 -24.80
N PHE A 12 4.42 -9.60 -25.62
CA PHE A 12 3.00 -9.54 -25.24
C PHE A 12 2.71 -10.30 -23.94
N GLU A 13 3.30 -11.48 -23.78
CA GLU A 13 3.16 -12.30 -22.57
C GLU A 13 3.69 -11.58 -21.33
N SER A 14 4.89 -10.99 -21.41
CA SER A 14 5.50 -10.26 -20.30
C SER A 14 4.70 -9.01 -19.92
N ALA A 15 4.11 -8.32 -20.91
CA ALA A 15 3.27 -7.16 -20.68
C ALA A 15 1.99 -7.55 -19.93
N ILE A 16 1.29 -8.60 -20.37
CA ILE A 16 0.10 -9.11 -19.69
C ILE A 16 0.43 -9.56 -18.27
N ALA A 17 1.47 -10.37 -18.10
CA ALA A 17 1.88 -10.86 -16.79
C ALA A 17 2.15 -9.70 -15.82
N THR A 18 2.85 -8.65 -16.28
CA THR A 18 3.13 -7.45 -15.48
C THR A 18 1.86 -6.71 -15.12
N ILE A 19 0.96 -6.47 -16.07
CA ILE A 19 -0.30 -5.75 -15.82
C ILE A 19 -1.15 -6.53 -14.80
N LEU A 20 -1.29 -7.85 -14.95
CA LEU A 20 -2.03 -8.68 -14.01
C LEU A 20 -1.41 -8.68 -12.61
N ALA A 21 -0.09 -8.76 -12.51
CA ALA A 21 0.61 -8.67 -11.23
C ALA A 21 0.38 -7.31 -10.54
N VAL A 22 0.48 -6.21 -11.30
CA VAL A 22 0.23 -4.86 -10.79
C VAL A 22 -1.22 -4.69 -10.34
N LEU A 23 -2.19 -5.21 -11.09
CA LEU A 23 -3.59 -5.20 -10.67
C LEU A 23 -3.79 -5.99 -9.38
N LEU A 24 -3.20 -7.18 -9.26
CA LEU A 24 -3.26 -7.96 -8.02
C LEU A 24 -2.65 -7.19 -6.84
N ILE A 25 -1.52 -6.52 -7.04
CA ILE A 25 -0.90 -5.71 -5.99
C ILE A 25 -1.82 -4.56 -5.57
N ILE A 26 -2.36 -3.80 -6.52
CA ILE A 26 -3.19 -2.61 -6.25
C ILE A 26 -4.54 -2.97 -5.63
N PHE A 27 -5.20 -4.00 -6.13
CA PHE A 27 -6.57 -4.33 -5.74
C PHE A 27 -6.66 -5.32 -4.58
N LEU A 28 -5.57 -6.02 -4.24
CA LEU A 28 -5.55 -7.01 -3.16
C LEU A 28 -4.42 -6.75 -2.16
N VAL A 29 -3.16 -6.68 -2.59
CA VAL A 29 -2.04 -6.63 -1.63
C VAL A 29 -1.99 -5.30 -0.86
N LEU A 30 -2.02 -4.17 -1.56
CA LEU A 30 -1.94 -2.84 -0.93
C LEU A 30 -3.12 -2.55 0.01
N PRO A 31 -4.38 -2.85 -0.34
CA PRO A 31 -5.51 -2.64 0.56
C PRO A 31 -5.37 -3.41 1.86
N PHE A 32 -4.93 -4.68 1.80
CA PHE A 32 -4.71 -5.49 3.01
C PHE A 32 -3.53 -4.96 3.84
N HIS A 33 -2.43 -4.58 3.18
CA HIS A 33 -1.23 -4.02 3.82
C HIS A 33 -1.56 -2.74 4.60
N GLU A 34 -2.16 -1.75 3.94
CA GLU A 34 -2.54 -0.49 4.56
C GLU A 34 -3.66 -0.66 5.60
N TRP A 35 -4.61 -1.56 5.34
CA TRP A 35 -5.64 -1.89 6.33
C TRP A 35 -5.03 -2.47 7.60
N ALA A 36 -4.00 -3.31 7.51
CA ALA A 36 -3.34 -3.87 8.68
C ALA A 36 -2.62 -2.81 9.51
N HIS A 37 -1.93 -1.85 8.87
CA HIS A 37 -1.38 -0.66 9.55
C HIS A 37 -2.49 0.11 10.29
N ALA A 38 -3.60 0.40 9.61
CA ALA A 38 -4.74 1.11 10.21
C ALA A 38 -5.37 0.31 11.37
N PHE A 39 -5.51 -1.01 11.22
CA PHE A 39 -6.13 -1.89 12.21
C PHE A 39 -5.30 -1.94 13.50
N VAL A 40 -3.99 -2.11 13.38
CA VAL A 40 -3.10 -2.12 14.55
C VAL A 40 -3.05 -0.74 15.20
N GLY A 41 -3.00 0.35 14.41
CA GLY A 41 -3.08 1.72 14.94
C GLY A 41 -4.38 1.96 15.73
N TYR A 42 -5.51 1.51 15.19
CA TYR A 42 -6.82 1.58 15.86
C TYR A 42 -6.82 0.80 17.18
N LYS A 43 -6.28 -0.42 17.17
CA LYS A 43 -6.19 -1.26 18.38
C LYS A 43 -5.28 -0.68 19.45
N LEU A 44 -4.26 0.06 19.06
CA LEU A 44 -3.30 0.71 19.97
C LEU A 44 -3.77 2.08 20.48
N GLY A 45 -4.90 2.59 19.97
CA GLY A 45 -5.59 3.76 20.51
C GLY A 45 -5.86 4.89 19.52
N ASP A 46 -5.29 4.85 18.31
CA ASP A 46 -5.54 5.88 17.30
C ASP A 46 -6.91 5.67 16.63
N VAL A 47 -7.96 6.23 17.22
CA VAL A 47 -9.32 6.18 16.66
C VAL A 47 -9.46 6.99 15.36
N SER A 48 -8.51 7.89 15.06
CA SER A 48 -8.61 8.79 13.90
C SER A 48 -8.48 8.07 12.56
N VAL A 49 -7.84 6.90 12.51
CA VAL A 49 -7.77 6.04 11.30
C VAL A 49 -9.15 5.54 10.85
N LYS A 50 -10.10 5.34 11.78
CA LYS A 50 -11.47 4.93 11.47
C LYS A 50 -12.22 6.01 10.70
N TYR A 51 -12.10 7.25 11.14
CA TYR A 51 -12.78 8.40 10.52
C TYR A 51 -12.15 8.82 9.20
N ARG A 52 -10.88 8.50 8.97
CA ARG A 52 -10.17 8.74 7.70
C ARG A 52 -10.44 7.68 6.62
N LYS A 53 -11.45 6.83 6.80
CA LYS A 53 -11.80 5.73 5.89
C LYS A 53 -10.65 4.77 5.60
N ARG A 54 -9.69 4.61 6.52
CA ARG A 54 -8.54 3.71 6.32
C ARG A 54 -8.76 2.29 6.83
N LEU A 55 -9.81 2.08 7.63
CA LEU A 55 -10.31 0.74 7.99
C LEU A 55 -11.27 0.19 6.93
N THR A 56 -10.85 0.19 5.68
CA THR A 56 -11.59 -0.37 4.54
C THR A 56 -10.67 -1.23 3.69
N LEU A 57 -11.23 -2.20 2.96
CA LEU A 57 -10.49 -2.94 1.92
C LEU A 57 -10.75 -2.35 0.54
N ASN A 58 -11.44 -1.20 0.44
CA ASN A 58 -11.63 -0.50 -0.83
C ASN A 58 -10.28 0.01 -1.37
N PRO A 59 -9.77 -0.49 -2.50
CA PRO A 59 -8.45 -0.12 -3.02
C PRO A 59 -8.34 1.34 -3.42
N ILE A 60 -9.46 1.98 -3.77
CA ILE A 60 -9.49 3.41 -4.14
C ILE A 60 -9.00 4.30 -2.99
N GLU A 61 -9.23 3.87 -1.74
CA GLU A 61 -8.83 4.64 -0.56
C GLU A 61 -7.34 4.47 -0.23
N HIS A 62 -6.66 3.49 -0.84
CA HIS A 62 -5.27 3.12 -0.56
C HIS A 62 -4.32 3.31 -1.75
N ILE A 63 -4.84 3.57 -2.94
CA ILE A 63 -4.04 3.78 -4.14
C ILE A 63 -3.52 5.22 -4.22
N ASP A 64 -2.24 5.38 -4.55
CA ASP A 64 -1.66 6.60 -5.08
C ASP A 64 -1.51 6.42 -6.61
N PRO A 65 -2.18 7.23 -7.46
CA PRO A 65 -2.08 7.09 -8.92
C PRO A 65 -0.65 7.18 -9.46
N LEU A 66 0.20 8.02 -8.85
CA LEU A 66 1.60 8.13 -9.26
C LEU A 66 2.40 6.92 -8.80
N GLY A 67 2.16 6.46 -7.56
CA GLY A 67 2.77 5.23 -7.03
C GLY A 67 2.41 4.00 -7.87
N ALA A 68 1.14 3.87 -8.27
CA ALA A 68 0.65 2.80 -9.15
C ALA A 68 1.27 2.86 -10.54
N LEU A 69 1.40 4.06 -11.12
CA LEU A 69 2.08 4.25 -12.40
C LEU A 69 3.56 3.87 -12.30
N CYS A 70 4.23 4.26 -11.21
CA CYS A 70 5.61 3.89 -10.97
C CYS A 70 5.79 2.38 -10.84
N LEU A 71 4.87 1.70 -10.12
CA LEU A 71 4.88 0.25 -9.99
C LEU A 71 4.79 -0.45 -11.36
N LEU A 72 3.93 0.04 -12.25
CA LEU A 72 3.77 -0.51 -13.60
C LEU A 72 5.01 -0.30 -14.47
N LEU A 73 5.56 0.92 -14.46
CA LEU A 73 6.66 1.29 -15.37
C LEU A 73 8.02 0.77 -14.87
N PHE A 74 8.32 0.99 -13.60
CA PHE A 74 9.65 0.77 -13.03
C PHE A 74 9.72 -0.49 -12.16
N GLY A 75 8.58 -1.12 -11.84
CA GLY A 75 8.54 -2.28 -10.93
C GLY A 75 8.61 -1.92 -9.45
N PHE A 76 8.68 -0.62 -9.12
CA PHE A 76 8.65 -0.11 -7.75
C PHE A 76 7.64 1.04 -7.65
N GLY A 77 6.86 1.05 -6.56
CA GLY A 77 5.85 2.07 -6.30
C GLY A 77 5.42 2.04 -4.84
N TRP A 78 4.47 2.91 -4.49
CA TRP A 78 3.97 3.05 -3.12
C TRP A 78 2.44 3.16 -3.10
N ALA A 79 1.84 2.81 -1.96
CA ALA A 79 0.45 3.07 -1.67
C ALA A 79 0.27 4.49 -1.11
N LYS A 80 -0.97 4.96 -1.05
CA LYS A 80 -1.35 6.16 -0.30
C LYS A 80 -1.34 5.82 1.20
N PRO A 81 -0.33 6.26 1.97
CA PRO A 81 -0.10 5.74 3.31
C PRO A 81 -1.25 6.06 4.27
N VAL A 82 -1.40 5.20 5.28
CA VAL A 82 -2.26 5.49 6.43
C VAL A 82 -1.58 6.49 7.36
N PRO A 83 -2.14 7.70 7.56
CA PRO A 83 -1.64 8.59 8.60
C PRO A 83 -1.94 7.98 9.97
N ILE A 84 -0.91 7.86 10.81
CA ILE A 84 -0.97 7.32 12.17
C ILE A 84 -0.58 8.43 13.14
N ASP A 85 -1.37 8.62 14.20
CA ASP A 85 -1.08 9.61 15.23
C ASP A 85 -0.62 8.92 16.52
N SER A 86 0.70 8.93 16.74
CA SER A 86 1.32 8.27 17.90
C SER A 86 0.98 8.91 19.24
N ARG A 87 0.36 10.11 19.27
CA ARG A 87 -0.05 10.77 20.52
C ARG A 87 -1.14 10.01 21.26
N TYR A 88 -1.91 9.18 20.55
CA TYR A 88 -2.93 8.31 21.15
C TYR A 88 -2.35 7.02 21.74
N PHE A 89 -1.09 6.69 21.48
CA PHE A 89 -0.47 5.44 21.92
C PHE A 89 0.00 5.51 23.37
N LYS A 90 -0.18 4.40 24.10
CA LYS A 90 0.31 4.28 25.49
C LYS A 90 1.83 4.19 25.54
N LYS A 91 2.47 3.55 24.56
CA LYS A 91 3.93 3.43 24.44
C LYS A 91 4.36 3.82 23.02
N PRO A 92 4.45 5.13 22.70
CA PRO A 92 4.57 5.62 21.32
C PRO A 92 5.65 4.94 20.47
N LYS A 93 6.87 4.75 20.99
CA LYS A 93 7.97 4.12 20.25
C LYS A 93 7.69 2.65 19.90
N ARG A 94 7.24 1.87 20.88
CA ARG A 94 6.91 0.44 20.70
C ARG A 94 5.70 0.29 19.79
N ASP A 95 4.66 1.07 20.06
CA ASP A 95 3.38 0.96 19.39
C ASP A 95 3.50 1.41 17.92
N MET A 96 4.32 2.42 17.63
CA MET A 96 4.68 2.78 16.25
C MET A 96 5.44 1.65 15.53
N ALA A 97 6.37 0.97 16.21
CA ALA A 97 7.06 -0.17 15.63
C ALA A 97 6.10 -1.34 15.33
N LEU A 98 5.14 -1.62 16.22
CA LEU A 98 4.10 -2.62 15.99
C LEU A 98 3.22 -2.27 14.78
N VAL A 99 2.83 -1.00 14.64
CA VAL A 99 2.09 -0.55 13.47
C VAL A 99 2.93 -0.74 12.21
N ALA A 100 4.20 -0.33 12.19
CA ALA A 100 5.07 -0.49 11.02
C ALA A 100 5.29 -1.96 10.62
N LEU A 101 5.24 -2.90 11.57
CA LEU A 101 5.33 -4.34 11.31
C LEU A 101 4.00 -5.01 10.96
N ALA A 102 2.88 -4.28 11.03
CA ALA A 102 1.56 -4.88 10.81
C ALA A 102 1.21 -5.09 9.33
N GLY A 103 1.73 -4.22 8.46
CA GLY A 103 1.47 -4.27 7.02
C GLY A 103 2.34 -5.28 6.28
N PRO A 104 3.68 -5.23 6.43
CA PRO A 104 4.61 -6.19 5.81
C PRO A 104 4.49 -7.60 6.41
#